data_AF-A0A162RKN2-F1
#
_entry.id   AF-A0A162RKN2-F1
#
_cell.length_a   1.000
_cell.length_b   1.000
_cell.length_c   1.000
_cell.angle_alpha   90.00
_cell.angle_beta   90.00
_cell.angle_gamma   90.00
#
_symmetry.space_group_name_H-M   'P 1'
#
loop_
_entity.id
_entity.type
_entity.pdbx_description
1 polymer ?
#
loop_
_entity_poly.entity_id
_entity_poly.type
_entity_poly.pdbx_seq_one_letter_code
_entity_poly.pdbx_strand_id
1 'polypeptide(L)'
;MTQILPTAGTLLIADPFLKDPNFMRTVVFLCEHQDEGSFGFVLNRLYDFTLDQLMASAEGMNLPVYYGGPVQVDTIHFLHQYPDQIPGGFEVADGIYWGGEFETAVELLKNEEINSNGIRFFIGYSGWSEGQLDSELKEKSWITSK
;
A
#
# COMPACT_ATOMS: atom_id res chain seq x y z
N MET A 1 18.28 -7.81 17.41
CA MET A 1 17.81 -7.12 16.20
C MET A 1 17.51 -5.68 16.60
N THR A 2 18.23 -4.73 16.02
CA THR A 2 18.03 -3.30 16.31
C THR A 2 16.73 -2.88 15.62
N GLN A 3 15.77 -2.32 16.36
CA GLN A 3 14.58 -1.71 15.75
C GLN A 3 15.06 -0.57 14.82
N ILE A 4 14.55 -0.56 13.60
CA ILE A 4 14.82 0.51 12.62
C ILE A 4 13.78 1.59 12.90
N LEU A 5 14.19 2.86 12.83
CA LEU A 5 13.22 3.96 12.94
C LEU A 5 12.23 3.87 11.77
N PRO A 6 10.91 4.01 12.02
CA PRO A 6 9.93 4.02 10.95
C PRO A 6 10.21 5.21 10.02
N THR A 7 10.25 4.94 8.72
CA THR A 7 10.35 5.93 7.64
C THR A 7 9.54 5.41 6.46
N ALA A 8 9.27 6.25 5.48
CA ALA A 8 8.79 5.77 4.18
C ALA A 8 9.70 4.61 3.67
N GLY A 9 9.07 3.57 3.11
CA GLY A 9 9.73 2.35 2.67
C GLY A 9 9.91 1.27 3.75
N THR A 10 9.59 1.54 5.02
CA THR A 10 9.68 0.54 6.09
C THR A 10 8.50 -0.43 6.05
N LEU A 11 8.76 -1.70 6.27
CA LEU A 11 7.75 -2.74 6.50
C LEU A 11 7.42 -2.82 8.00
N LEU A 12 6.14 -2.73 8.34
CA LEU A 12 5.60 -3.01 9.65
C LEU A 12 5.01 -4.41 9.65
N ILE A 13 5.60 -5.31 10.42
CA ILE A 13 5.15 -6.69 10.58
C ILE A 13 4.39 -6.76 11.89
N ALA A 14 3.10 -7.11 11.82
CA ALA A 14 2.25 -7.20 13.00
C ALA A 14 2.75 -8.28 13.97
N ASP A 15 2.74 -7.97 15.26
CA ASP A 15 3.00 -8.97 16.29
C ASP A 15 1.95 -10.11 16.21
N PRO A 16 2.34 -11.38 16.40
CA PRO A 16 1.41 -12.50 16.34
C PRO A 16 0.20 -12.41 17.28
N PHE A 17 0.33 -11.64 18.37
CA PHE A 17 -0.72 -11.45 19.37
C PHE A 17 -1.49 -10.13 19.20
N LEU A 18 -1.20 -9.33 18.16
CA LEU A 18 -1.98 -8.15 17.84
C LEU A 18 -3.44 -8.54 17.58
N LYS A 19 -4.36 -7.98 18.37
CA LYS A 19 -5.78 -8.36 18.37
C LYS A 19 -6.65 -7.53 17.43
N ASP A 20 -6.10 -6.47 16.85
CA ASP A 20 -6.84 -5.67 15.89
C ASP A 20 -7.15 -6.52 14.64
N PRO A 21 -8.43 -6.73 14.29
CA PRO A 21 -8.80 -7.55 13.12
C PRO A 21 -8.30 -6.96 11.79
N ASN A 22 -8.10 -5.65 11.72
CA ASN A 22 -7.58 -4.99 10.53
C ASN A 22 -6.09 -5.32 10.31
N PHE A 23 -5.36 -5.60 11.39
CA PHE A 23 -3.89 -5.73 11.37
C PHE A 23 -3.35 -7.08 11.86
N MET A 24 -4.20 -7.97 12.37
CA MET A 24 -3.76 -9.31 12.77
C MET A 24 -3.12 -10.03 11.58
N ARG A 25 -1.86 -10.47 11.77
CA ARG A 25 -1.03 -11.18 10.78
C ARG A 25 -0.80 -10.38 9.48
N THR A 26 -0.79 -9.06 9.54
CA THR A 26 -0.51 -8.24 8.36
C THR A 26 0.95 -7.82 8.28
N VAL A 27 1.37 -7.50 7.05
CA VAL A 27 2.58 -6.75 6.75
C VAL A 27 2.14 -5.46 6.08
N VAL A 28 2.45 -4.31 6.66
CA VAL A 28 2.15 -3.00 6.09
C VAL A 28 3.41 -2.41 5.48
N PHE A 29 3.32 -1.89 4.26
CA PHE A 29 4.36 -1.04 3.68
C PHE A 29 4.06 0.42 3.99
N LEU A 30 4.96 1.06 4.73
CA LEU A 30 4.81 2.45 5.14
C LEU A 30 5.15 3.39 3.98
N CYS A 31 4.18 4.16 3.53
CA CYS A 31 4.35 5.11 2.44
C CYS A 31 4.80 6.48 2.92
N GLU A 32 4.38 6.87 4.12
CA GLU A 32 4.75 8.13 4.74
C GLU A 32 4.79 7.96 6.26
N HIS A 33 5.73 8.65 6.89
CA HIS A 33 5.83 8.79 8.34
C HIS A 33 6.36 10.19 8.66
N GLN A 34 5.50 11.03 9.21
CA GLN A 34 5.80 12.39 9.66
C GLN A 34 5.25 12.58 11.08
N ASP A 35 5.56 13.71 11.71
CA ASP A 35 5.08 14.00 13.06
C ASP A 35 3.54 14.06 13.10
N GLU A 36 2.91 14.60 12.05
CA GLU A 36 1.45 14.74 11.95
C GLU A 36 0.71 13.41 11.76
N GLY A 37 1.41 12.34 11.36
CA GLY A 37 0.79 11.04 11.12
C GLY A 37 1.58 10.15 10.18
N SER A 38 1.01 8.99 9.87
CA SER A 38 1.64 8.02 8.98
C SER A 38 0.60 7.30 8.17
N PHE A 39 0.97 6.82 6.99
CA PHE A 39 0.09 5.92 6.25
C PHE A 39 0.87 4.89 5.45
N GLY A 40 0.18 3.80 5.13
CA GLY A 40 0.74 2.69 4.37
C GLY A 40 -0.31 1.70 3.89
N PHE A 41 0.14 0.64 3.23
CA PHE A 41 -0.73 -0.37 2.65
C PHE A 41 -0.43 -1.76 3.20
N VAL A 42 -1.47 -2.47 3.64
CA VAL A 42 -1.36 -3.91 3.94
C VAL A 42 -1.04 -4.67 2.65
N LEU A 43 0.10 -5.34 2.61
CA LEU A 43 0.63 -6.02 1.42
C LEU A 43 0.09 -7.43 1.23
N ASN A 44 -0.33 -8.09 2.31
CA ASN A 44 -0.57 -9.54 2.35
C ASN A 44 -2.04 -9.91 2.59
N ARG A 45 -2.98 -9.03 2.26
CA ARG A 45 -4.42 -9.29 2.35
C ARG A 45 -5.08 -8.99 1.00
N LEU A 46 -5.55 -10.04 0.33
CA LEU A 46 -6.33 -9.88 -0.91
C LEU A 46 -7.71 -9.30 -0.59
N TYR A 47 -8.21 -8.52 -1.53
CA TYR A 47 -9.60 -8.08 -1.57
C TYR A 47 -10.44 -9.06 -2.39
N ASP A 48 -11.74 -9.13 -2.10
CA ASP A 48 -12.62 -10.13 -2.72
C ASP A 48 -12.90 -9.86 -4.20
N PHE A 49 -12.70 -8.60 -4.63
CA PHE A 49 -12.98 -8.15 -6.00
C PHE A 49 -11.70 -7.82 -6.76
N THR A 50 -11.71 -8.10 -8.05
CA THR A 50 -10.63 -7.78 -9.00
C THR A 50 -10.80 -6.37 -9.56
N LEU A 51 -9.76 -5.83 -10.21
CA LEU A 51 -9.77 -4.43 -10.66
C LEU A 51 -10.89 -4.13 -11.67
N ASP A 52 -11.15 -5.04 -12.61
CA ASP A 52 -12.23 -4.95 -13.60
C ASP A 52 -13.64 -4.97 -12.98
N GLN A 53 -13.80 -5.58 -11.80
CA GLN A 53 -15.05 -5.59 -11.05
C GLN A 53 -15.28 -4.28 -10.29
N LEU A 54 -14.20 -3.56 -9.95
CA LEU A 54 -14.26 -2.28 -9.24
C LEU A 54 -14.32 -1.08 -10.19
N MET A 55 -13.66 -1.18 -11.34
CA MET A 55 -13.49 -0.06 -12.28
C MET A 55 -13.86 -0.46 -13.70
N ALA A 56 -14.86 0.21 -14.26
CA ALA A 56 -15.27 -0.01 -15.66
C ALA A 56 -14.14 0.30 -16.65
N SER A 57 -13.27 1.27 -16.35
CA SER A 57 -12.10 1.58 -17.18
C SER A 57 -11.11 0.40 -17.25
N ALA A 58 -11.15 -0.52 -16.30
CA ALA A 58 -10.30 -1.71 -16.24
C ALA A 58 -10.96 -2.98 -16.81
N GLU A 59 -12.08 -2.85 -17.52
CA GLU A 59 -12.81 -3.99 -18.09
C GLU A 59 -11.88 -5.00 -18.82
N GLY A 60 -12.03 -6.28 -18.48
CA GLY A 60 -11.22 -7.38 -19.02
C GLY A 60 -9.89 -7.63 -18.30
N MET A 61 -9.48 -6.75 -17.38
CA MET A 61 -8.26 -6.92 -16.59
C MET A 61 -8.55 -7.60 -15.25
N ASN A 62 -8.41 -8.93 -15.22
CA ASN A 62 -8.52 -9.73 -14.00
C ASN A 62 -7.24 -9.60 -13.14
N LEU A 63 -7.01 -8.40 -12.61
CA LEU A 63 -5.88 -8.08 -11.75
C LEU A 63 -6.29 -8.13 -10.27
N PRO A 64 -5.47 -8.73 -9.40
CA PRO A 64 -5.76 -8.79 -7.97
C PRO A 64 -5.69 -7.40 -7.34
N VAL A 65 -6.67 -7.11 -6.48
CA VAL A 65 -6.67 -5.94 -5.61
C VAL A 65 -6.41 -6.40 -4.19
N TYR A 66 -5.66 -5.62 -3.44
CA TYR A 66 -5.32 -5.88 -2.05
C TYR A 66 -6.13 -4.96 -1.14
N TYR A 67 -6.49 -5.44 0.04
CA TYR A 67 -7.04 -4.58 1.07
C TYR A 67 -5.88 -3.79 1.68
N GLY A 68 -5.83 -2.48 1.46
CA GLY A 68 -4.76 -1.61 1.94
C GLY A 68 -4.93 -1.15 3.38
N GLY A 69 -6.16 -1.09 3.88
CA GLY A 69 -6.49 -0.79 5.27
C GLY A 69 -7.91 -0.23 5.45
N PRO A 70 -8.30 0.12 6.69
CA PRO A 70 -9.67 0.49 7.03
C PRO A 70 -10.08 1.90 6.64
N VAL A 71 -9.15 2.74 6.20
CA VAL A 71 -9.42 4.14 5.86
C VAL A 71 -9.72 4.27 4.37
N GLN A 72 -10.77 5.04 4.03
CA GLN A 72 -11.20 5.31 2.65
C GLN A 72 -11.31 4.04 1.77
N VAL A 73 -12.02 3.03 2.27
CA VAL A 73 -12.25 1.73 1.57
C VAL A 73 -13.08 1.84 0.28
N ASP A 74 -13.45 3.05 -0.11
CA ASP A 74 -14.09 3.45 -1.36
C ASP A 74 -13.11 4.02 -2.40
N THR A 75 -11.82 4.11 -2.06
CA THR A 75 -10.77 4.67 -2.93
C THR A 75 -9.75 3.61 -3.35
N ILE A 76 -9.31 3.70 -4.61
CA ILE A 76 -8.27 2.84 -5.16
C ILE A 76 -6.93 3.59 -5.11
N HIS A 77 -5.92 2.91 -4.61
CA HIS A 77 -4.53 3.31 -4.67
C HIS A 77 -3.71 2.28 -5.43
N PHE A 78 -2.53 2.66 -5.89
CA PHE A 78 -1.59 1.70 -6.44
C PHE A 78 -0.15 2.08 -6.13
N LEU A 79 0.70 1.05 -6.04
CA LEU A 79 2.16 1.18 -6.01
C LEU A 79 2.71 0.65 -7.32
N HIS A 80 3.70 1.31 -7.91
CA HIS A 80 4.30 0.91 -9.19
C HIS A 80 5.80 1.21 -9.28
N GLN A 81 6.46 0.63 -10.27
CA GLN A 81 7.90 0.83 -10.57
C GLN A 81 8.14 1.53 -11.91
N TYR A 82 7.16 2.31 -12.39
CA TYR A 82 7.11 2.89 -13.73
C TYR A 82 7.02 4.43 -13.70
N PRO A 83 7.99 5.15 -13.09
CA PRO A 83 7.91 6.60 -12.95
C PRO A 83 7.98 7.37 -14.26
N ASP A 84 8.62 6.79 -15.29
CA ASP A 84 8.77 7.43 -16.60
C ASP A 84 7.48 7.33 -17.45
N GLN A 85 6.69 6.29 -17.24
CA GLN A 85 5.49 5.99 -18.03
C GLN A 85 4.20 6.48 -17.34
N ILE A 86 4.15 6.43 -16.01
CA ILE A 86 2.98 6.85 -15.22
C ILE A 86 3.32 8.17 -14.51
N PRO A 87 2.91 9.32 -15.06
CA PRO A 87 3.18 10.62 -14.45
C PRO A 87 2.36 10.84 -13.17
N GLY A 88 2.82 11.78 -12.33
CA GLY A 88 2.10 12.24 -11.14
C GLY A 88 2.21 11.34 -9.90
N GLY A 89 2.98 10.25 -9.97
CA GLY A 89 3.28 9.40 -8.81
C GLY A 89 4.31 10.04 -7.86
N PHE A 90 4.25 9.66 -6.59
CA PHE A 90 5.19 10.09 -5.55
C PHE A 90 6.16 8.96 -5.20
N GLU A 91 7.46 9.24 -5.19
CA GLU A 91 8.45 8.25 -4.78
C GLU A 91 8.38 8.01 -3.27
N VAL A 92 8.12 6.76 -2.90
CA VAL A 92 8.00 6.33 -1.49
C VAL A 92 9.30 5.70 -1.00
N ALA A 93 9.89 4.85 -1.84
CA ALA A 93 11.14 4.16 -1.58
C ALA A 93 11.86 3.95 -2.92
N ASP A 94 13.15 3.59 -2.88
CA ASP A 94 14.00 3.42 -4.06
C ASP A 94 13.32 2.55 -5.15
N GLY A 95 12.82 3.21 -6.21
CA GLY A 95 12.12 2.57 -7.33
C GLY A 95 10.67 2.15 -7.08
N ILE A 96 10.03 2.59 -5.99
CA ILE A 96 8.63 2.33 -5.65
C ILE A 96 7.88 3.66 -5.54
N TYR A 97 6.89 3.83 -6.39
CA TYR A 97 6.08 5.03 -6.50
C TYR A 97 4.65 4.74 -6.09
N TRP A 98 4.03 5.69 -5.40
CA TRP A 98 2.62 5.66 -5.02
C TRP A 98 1.79 6.61 -5.87
N GLY A 99 0.66 6.12 -6.37
CA GLY A 99 -0.29 6.90 -7.15
C GLY A 99 0.24 7.25 -8.54
N GLY A 100 -0.28 8.33 -9.09
CA GLY A 100 -0.09 8.74 -10.49
C GLY A 100 -1.40 8.73 -11.26
N GLU A 101 -1.30 8.98 -12.57
CA GLU A 101 -2.46 8.98 -13.47
C GLU A 101 -2.98 7.54 -13.65
N PHE A 102 -4.12 7.25 -13.02
CA PHE A 102 -4.71 5.91 -12.99
C PHE A 102 -5.12 5.42 -14.39
N GLU A 103 -5.71 6.30 -15.20
CA GLU A 103 -6.12 6.02 -16.57
C GLU A 103 -4.92 5.59 -17.42
N THR A 104 -3.79 6.29 -17.30
CA THR A 104 -2.53 5.93 -17.98
C THR A 104 -2.02 4.57 -17.53
N ALA A 105 -2.01 4.29 -16.22
CA ALA A 105 -1.59 2.99 -15.70
C ALA A 105 -2.44 1.84 -16.26
N VAL A 106 -3.75 2.05 -16.34
CA VAL A 106 -4.71 1.09 -16.90
C VAL A 106 -4.50 0.88 -18.40
N GLU A 107 -4.30 1.95 -19.17
CA GLU A 107 -4.04 1.86 -20.62
C GLU A 107 -2.74 1.11 -20.92
N LEU A 108 -1.66 1.42 -20.18
CA LEU A 108 -0.38 0.76 -20.34
C LEU A 108 -0.45 -0.74 -20.00
N LEU A 109 -1.23 -1.11 -18.98
CA LEU A 109 -1.47 -2.52 -18.64
C LEU A 109 -2.27 -3.23 -19.73
N LYS A 110 -3.31 -2.59 -20.27
CA LYS A 110 -4.13 -3.15 -21.36
C LYS A 110 -3.34 -3.38 -22.65
N ASN A 111 -2.43 -2.47 -22.95
CA ASN A 111 -1.57 -2.56 -24.13
C ASN A 111 -0.34 -3.46 -23.92
N GLU A 112 -0.19 -4.07 -22.73
CA GLU A 112 0.97 -4.87 -22.33
C GLU A 112 2.31 -4.10 -22.40
N GLU A 113 2.27 -2.77 -22.28
CA GLU A 113 3.45 -1.89 -22.30
C GLU A 113 4.20 -1.90 -20.95
N ILE A 114 3.48 -2.24 -19.87
CA ILE A 114 4.05 -2.47 -18.55
C ILE A 114 3.64 -3.83 -17.99
N ASN A 115 4.51 -4.42 -17.17
CA ASN A 115 4.25 -5.73 -16.55
C ASN A 115 3.38 -5.57 -15.29
N SER A 116 2.34 -6.40 -15.17
CA SER A 116 1.44 -6.42 -14.01
C SER A 116 2.14 -6.78 -12.68
N ASN A 117 3.32 -7.40 -12.71
CA ASN A 117 4.12 -7.64 -11.49
C ASN A 117 4.79 -6.37 -10.94
N GLY A 118 4.97 -5.34 -11.78
CA GLY A 118 5.57 -4.06 -11.40
C GLY A 118 4.56 -3.03 -10.89
N ILE A 119 3.30 -3.44 -10.71
CA ILE A 119 2.23 -2.59 -10.18
C ILE A 119 1.30 -3.40 -9.26
N ARG A 120 0.81 -2.79 -8.19
CA ARG A 120 -0.13 -3.42 -7.26
C ARG A 120 -1.22 -2.43 -6.87
N PHE A 121 -2.47 -2.89 -6.92
CA PHE A 121 -3.65 -2.09 -6.59
C PHE A 121 -4.15 -2.40 -5.18
N PHE A 122 -4.68 -1.38 -4.52
CA PHE A 122 -5.17 -1.44 -3.15
C PHE A 122 -6.52 -0.73 -3.04
N ILE A 123 -7.42 -1.26 -2.21
CA ILE A 123 -8.61 -0.57 -1.71
C ILE A 123 -8.33 -0.04 -0.31
N GLY A 124 -8.54 1.25 -0.13
CA GLY A 124 -8.25 1.95 1.12
C GLY A 124 -6.78 1.90 1.54
N TYR A 125 -6.50 2.44 2.71
CA TYR A 125 -5.17 2.47 3.30
C TYR A 125 -5.21 2.33 4.83
N SER A 126 -4.04 2.08 5.39
CA SER A 126 -3.79 2.03 6.83
C SER A 126 -3.23 3.37 7.26
N GLY A 127 -3.93 4.07 8.15
CA GLY A 127 -3.51 5.38 8.64
C GLY A 127 -3.28 5.36 10.14
N TRP A 128 -2.28 6.12 10.58
CA TRP A 128 -1.97 6.40 11.97
C TRP A 128 -2.06 7.89 12.21
N SER A 129 -2.68 8.26 13.32
CA SER A 129 -2.67 9.64 13.79
C SER A 129 -1.31 10.01 14.39
N GLU A 130 -1.07 11.30 14.60
CA GLU A 130 0.10 11.83 15.30
C GLU A 130 0.48 10.99 16.54
N GLY A 131 1.72 10.50 16.58
CA GLY A 131 2.29 9.71 17.68
C GLY A 131 1.66 8.34 17.92
N GLN A 132 0.65 7.92 17.14
CA GLN A 132 0.00 6.63 17.31
C GLN A 132 0.95 5.48 16.95
N LEU A 133 1.61 5.56 15.78
CA LEU A 133 2.53 4.52 15.33
C LEU A 133 3.71 4.36 16.30
N ASP A 134 4.27 5.46 16.79
CA ASP A 134 5.33 5.45 17.80
C ASP A 134 4.92 4.78 19.10
N SER A 135 3.67 4.99 19.52
CA SER A 135 3.10 4.36 20.70
C SER A 135 2.95 2.85 20.49
N GLU A 136 2.41 2.44 19.34
CA GLU A 136 2.27 1.02 18.97
C GLU A 136 3.62 0.31 18.83
N LEU A 137 4.67 0.99 18.33
CA LEU A 137 6.03 0.46 18.28
C LEU A 137 6.64 0.27 19.68
N LYS A 138 6.38 1.19 20.61
CA LYS A 138 6.79 1.07 22.02
C LYS A 138 6.08 -0.09 22.72
N GLU A 139 4.83 -0.33 22.39
CA GLU A 139 4.04 -1.46 22.88
C GLU A 139 4.40 -2.80 22.21
N LYS A 140 5.31 -2.79 21.23
CA LYS A 140 5.73 -3.96 20.44
C LYS A 140 4.60 -4.59 19.64
N SER A 141 3.60 -3.79 19.26
CA SER A 141 2.55 -4.20 18.33
C SER A 141 3.09 -4.44 16.91
N TRP A 142 4.24 -3.82 16.58
CA TRP A 142 4.89 -3.90 15.29
C TRP A 142 6.39 -4.20 15.39
N ILE A 143 6.87 -4.95 14.40
CA ILE A 143 8.30 -5.16 14.13
C ILE A 143 8.63 -4.48 12.81
N THR A 144 9.67 -3.65 12.80
CA THR A 144 10.12 -2.90 11.61
C THR A 144 11.16 -3.69 10.80
N SER A 145 11.03 -3.72 9.48
CA SER A 145 12.05 -4.20 8.53
C SER A 145 12.18 -3.23 7.35
N LYS A 146 13.28 -3.30 6.60
CA LYS A 146 13.37 -2.76 5.24
C LYS A 146 13.43 -3.91 4.24
#